data_AF-H8XPP2-F1
#
_entry.id   AF-H8XPP2-F1
#
_cell.length_a   1.000
_cell.length_b   1.000
_cell.length_c   1.000
_cell.angle_alpha   90.00
_cell.angle_beta   90.00
_cell.angle_gamma   90.00
#
_symmetry.space_group_name_H-M   'P 1'
#
loop_
_entity.id
_entity.type
_entity.pdbx_description
1 polymer ?
#
loop_
_entity_poly.entity_id
_entity_poly.type
_entity_poly.pdbx_seq_one_letter_code
_entity_poly.pdbx_strand_id
1 'polypeptide(L)'
;MKKILGAFILFLAFTFNANAQDKAFKKVDVAVEAKKNASEMADYLKLNSTEVENFFHLFEYKFNVLNENLSEERKAELARIIDLKIRATLSPAQMEKLEKNTELLKKLTH
;
A
#
# COMPACT_ATOMS: atom_id res chain seq x y z
N MET A 1 -26.41 33.47 -33.47
CA MET A 1 -25.41 32.47 -33.87
C MET A 1 -24.96 31.71 -32.62
N LYS A 2 -25.69 30.65 -32.27
CA LYS A 2 -25.51 29.84 -31.04
C LYS A 2 -24.75 28.55 -31.37
N LYS A 3 -23.47 28.59 -31.74
CA LYS A 3 -22.71 27.35 -32.10
C LYS A 3 -21.21 27.38 -31.80
N ILE A 4 -20.76 28.00 -30.69
CA ILE A 4 -19.32 27.96 -30.31
C ILE A 4 -19.07 27.25 -28.97
N LEU A 5 -20.11 26.83 -28.25
CA LEU A 5 -19.94 26.11 -26.96
C LEU A 5 -19.56 24.63 -27.12
N GLY A 6 -19.60 24.05 -28.34
CA GLY A 6 -19.32 22.63 -28.58
C GLY A 6 -17.84 22.28 -28.75
N ALA A 7 -16.95 23.26 -28.92
CA ALA A 7 -15.55 23.00 -29.27
C ALA A 7 -14.58 23.01 -28.05
N PHE A 8 -15.04 23.42 -26.87
CA PHE A 8 -14.18 23.57 -25.69
C PHE A 8 -14.10 22.33 -24.80
N ILE A 9 -14.92 21.31 -25.05
CA ILE A 9 -14.99 20.10 -24.20
C ILE A 9 -13.99 19.01 -24.66
N LEU A 10 -13.48 19.09 -25.89
CA LEU A 10 -12.61 18.06 -26.48
C LEU A 10 -11.14 18.10 -26.03
N PHE A 11 -10.71 19.11 -25.27
CA PHE A 11 -9.31 19.22 -24.81
C PHE A 11 -9.07 18.83 -23.35
N LEU A 12 -10.12 18.54 -22.56
CA LEU A 12 -9.97 18.20 -21.13
C LEU A 12 -9.67 16.72 -20.86
N ALA A 13 -9.78 15.84 -21.85
CA ALA A 13 -9.62 14.39 -21.67
C ALA A 13 -8.15 13.91 -21.53
N PHE A 14 -7.15 14.78 -21.69
CA PHE A 14 -5.73 14.39 -21.65
C PHE A 14 -4.98 14.80 -20.35
N THR A 15 -5.65 15.34 -19.34
CA THR A 15 -4.96 15.95 -18.18
C THR A 15 -4.73 15.04 -16.96
N PHE A 16 -5.12 13.76 -16.98
CA PHE A 16 -5.03 12.89 -15.79
C PHE A 16 -4.02 11.73 -15.87
N ASN A 17 -2.89 11.88 -16.54
CA ASN A 17 -1.77 10.91 -16.40
C ASN A 17 -0.37 11.56 -16.38
N ALA A 18 -0.25 12.84 -16.00
CA ALA A 18 1.03 13.53 -15.87
C ALA A 18 1.60 13.52 -14.44
N ASN A 19 1.45 12.41 -13.69
CA ASN A 19 2.11 12.24 -12.38
C ASN A 19 3.04 11.01 -12.34
N ALA A 20 3.53 10.57 -13.49
CA ALA A 20 4.58 9.57 -13.59
C ALA A 20 5.95 10.21 -13.90
N GLN A 21 6.11 11.50 -13.60
CA GLN A 21 7.39 12.19 -13.80
C GLN A 21 8.36 11.80 -12.67
N ASP A 22 9.11 10.74 -12.93
CA ASP A 22 10.47 10.46 -12.43
C ASP A 22 10.77 10.91 -10.99
N LYS A 23 10.24 10.17 -10.02
CA LYS A 23 11.07 9.90 -8.83
C LYS A 23 11.92 8.69 -9.17
N ALA A 24 13.22 8.93 -9.40
CA ALA A 24 14.18 7.85 -9.60
C ALA A 24 13.95 6.77 -8.53
N PHE A 25 13.68 5.56 -9.00
CA PHE A 25 13.35 4.45 -8.13
C PHE A 25 14.47 4.20 -7.12
N LYS A 26 14.14 4.23 -5.84
CA LYS A 26 15.08 4.01 -4.75
C LYS A 26 14.66 2.78 -3.96
N LYS A 27 15.55 1.78 -3.93
CA LYS A 27 15.38 0.61 -3.08
C LYS A 27 15.48 1.01 -1.60
N VAL A 28 14.68 0.35 -0.78
CA VAL A 28 14.76 0.45 0.68
C VAL A 28 15.52 -0.75 1.25
N ASP A 29 16.02 -0.59 2.47
CA ASP A 29 16.47 -1.73 3.26
C ASP A 29 15.22 -2.52 3.72
N VAL A 30 15.07 -3.71 3.16
CA VAL A 30 13.91 -4.58 3.35
C VAL A 30 13.74 -4.96 4.82
N ALA A 31 14.82 -5.34 5.50
CA ALA A 31 14.75 -5.82 6.87
C ALA A 31 14.37 -4.69 7.83
N VAL A 32 14.91 -3.49 7.60
CA VAL A 32 14.59 -2.30 8.41
C VAL A 32 13.12 -1.91 8.27
N GLU A 33 12.63 -1.77 7.04
CA GLU A 33 11.24 -1.34 6.81
C GLU A 33 10.22 -2.43 7.20
N ALA A 34 10.53 -3.71 6.95
CA ALA A 34 9.69 -4.82 7.38
C ALA A 34 9.57 -4.89 8.91
N LYS A 35 10.70 -4.77 9.62
CA LYS A 35 10.71 -4.76 11.08
C LYS A 35 9.94 -3.58 11.64
N LYS A 36 10.05 -2.40 11.02
CA LYS A 36 9.30 -1.21 11.41
C LYS A 36 7.79 -1.44 11.29
N ASN A 37 7.32 -1.93 10.15
CA ASN A 37 5.89 -2.22 9.96
C ASN A 37 5.39 -3.30 10.93
N ALA A 38 6.15 -4.39 11.12
CA ALA A 38 5.79 -5.43 12.06
C ALA A 38 5.71 -4.91 13.50
N SER A 39 6.68 -4.08 13.93
CA SER A 39 6.72 -3.51 15.29
C SER A 39 5.57 -2.54 15.53
N GLU A 40 5.29 -1.64 14.59
CA GLU A 40 4.17 -0.70 14.71
C GLU A 40 2.81 -1.44 14.75
N MET A 41 2.66 -2.48 13.95
CA MET A 41 1.47 -3.34 13.97
C MET A 41 1.36 -4.11 15.29
N ALA A 42 2.48 -4.63 15.80
CA ALA A 42 2.56 -5.33 17.08
C ALA A 42 2.15 -4.43 18.25
N ASP A 43 2.69 -3.22 18.30
CA ASP A 43 2.44 -2.25 19.36
C ASP A 43 0.97 -1.82 19.39
N TYR A 44 0.37 -1.64 18.20
CA TYR A 44 -1.02 -1.23 18.07
C TYR A 44 -2.00 -2.37 18.39
N LEU A 45 -1.74 -3.58 17.90
CA LEU A 45 -2.66 -4.73 18.04
C LEU A 45 -2.35 -5.65 19.24
N LYS A 46 -1.24 -5.42 19.93
CA LYS A 46 -0.73 -6.26 21.04
C LYS A 46 -0.51 -7.71 20.59
N LEU A 47 0.18 -7.85 19.46
CA LEU A 47 0.50 -9.15 18.87
C LEU A 47 1.50 -9.93 19.72
N ASN A 48 1.38 -11.26 19.70
CA ASN A 48 2.36 -12.16 20.31
C ASN A 48 3.59 -12.35 19.42
N SER A 49 4.66 -12.94 19.96
CA SER A 49 5.93 -13.11 19.24
C SER A 49 5.80 -13.86 17.91
N THR A 50 4.96 -14.91 17.84
CA THR A 50 4.74 -15.67 16.61
C THR A 50 4.00 -14.85 15.56
N GLU A 51 2.98 -14.09 15.96
CA GLU A 51 2.27 -13.16 15.07
C GLU A 51 3.23 -12.09 14.52
N VAL A 52 4.08 -11.53 15.38
CA VAL A 52 5.07 -10.52 14.96
C VAL A 52 6.04 -11.07 13.93
N GLU A 53 6.56 -12.28 14.13
CA GLU A 53 7.47 -12.94 13.18
C GLU A 53 6.77 -13.23 11.85
N ASN A 54 5.53 -13.73 11.88
CA ASN A 54 4.74 -13.95 10.66
C ASN A 54 4.51 -12.67 9.87
N PHE A 55 4.17 -11.56 10.55
CA PHE A 55 3.99 -10.27 9.89
C PHE A 55 5.31 -9.67 9.40
N PHE A 56 6.41 -9.88 10.12
CA PHE A 56 7.73 -9.50 9.65
C PHE A 56 8.04 -10.14 8.29
N HIS A 57 7.87 -11.46 8.15
CA HIS A 57 8.09 -12.15 6.86
C HIS A 57 7.12 -11.68 5.76
N LEU A 58 5.85 -11.38 6.10
CA LEU A 58 4.92 -10.80 5.15
C LEU A 58 5.41 -9.44 4.63
N PHE A 59 5.94 -8.59 5.51
CA PHE A 59 6.44 -7.28 5.11
C PHE A 59 7.81 -7.35 4.42
N GLU A 60 8.66 -8.35 4.74
CA GLU A 60 9.85 -8.63 3.94
C GLU A 60 9.47 -8.97 2.50
N TYR A 61 8.47 -9.84 2.31
CA TYR A 61 7.94 -10.13 0.99
C TYR A 61 7.44 -8.85 0.29
N LYS A 62 6.65 -8.02 0.99
CA LYS A 62 6.16 -6.74 0.45
C LYS A 62 7.31 -5.87 -0.08
N PHE A 63 8.32 -5.61 0.75
CA PHE A 63 9.41 -4.70 0.38
C PHE A 63 10.38 -5.31 -0.63
N ASN A 64 10.59 -6.62 -0.63
CA ASN A 64 11.35 -7.29 -1.69
C ASN A 64 10.70 -7.07 -3.06
N VAL A 65 9.38 -7.27 -3.14
CA VAL A 65 8.63 -7.09 -4.39
C VAL A 65 8.55 -5.62 -4.79
N LEU A 66 8.34 -4.69 -3.84
CA LEU A 66 8.40 -3.25 -4.13
C LEU A 66 9.79 -2.82 -4.65
N ASN A 67 10.86 -3.48 -4.18
CA ASN A 67 12.23 -3.26 -4.61
C ASN A 67 12.51 -3.69 -6.06
N GLU A 68 11.54 -4.29 -6.76
CA GLU A 68 11.62 -4.66 -8.19
C GLU A 68 11.19 -3.52 -9.15
N ASN A 69 10.89 -2.33 -8.63
CA ASN A 69 10.42 -1.17 -9.42
C ASN A 69 9.12 -1.45 -10.20
N LEU A 70 8.11 -1.90 -9.46
CA LEU A 70 6.81 -2.24 -10.02
C LEU A 70 6.09 -1.06 -10.68
N SER A 71 5.27 -1.35 -11.69
CA SER A 71 4.27 -0.40 -12.19
C SER A 71 3.20 -0.09 -11.13
N GLU A 72 2.45 0.98 -11.33
CA GLU A 72 1.38 1.36 -10.39
C GLU A 72 0.27 0.30 -10.31
N GLU A 73 -0.08 -0.38 -11.41
CA GLU A 73 -1.05 -1.48 -11.36
C GLU A 73 -0.53 -2.66 -10.53
N ARG A 74 0.76 -2.97 -10.65
CA ARG A 74 1.40 -4.05 -9.88
C ARG A 74 1.54 -3.69 -8.41
N LYS A 75 1.78 -2.42 -8.06
CA LYS A 75 1.75 -1.93 -6.67
C LYS A 75 0.36 -2.04 -6.07
N ALA A 76 -0.67 -1.65 -6.82
CA ALA A 76 -2.06 -1.77 -6.36
C ALA A 76 -2.45 -3.23 -6.12
N GLU A 77 -2.07 -4.14 -7.02
CA GLU A 77 -2.31 -5.56 -6.83
C GLU A 77 -1.52 -6.14 -5.64
N LEU A 78 -0.26 -5.73 -5.45
CA LEU A 78 0.50 -6.11 -4.26
C LEU A 78 -0.20 -5.65 -2.98
N ALA A 79 -0.66 -4.39 -2.93
CA ALA A 79 -1.36 -3.85 -1.77
C ALA A 79 -2.62 -4.65 -1.44
N ARG A 80 -3.40 -5.04 -2.46
CA ARG A 80 -4.56 -5.93 -2.32
C ARG A 80 -4.18 -7.29 -1.74
N ILE A 81 -3.10 -7.90 -2.23
CA ILE A 81 -2.61 -9.19 -1.71
C ILE A 81 -2.17 -9.07 -0.26
N ILE A 82 -1.45 -8.01 0.11
CA ILE A 82 -1.01 -7.77 1.49
C ILE A 82 -2.22 -7.58 2.41
N ASP A 83 -3.22 -6.79 2.01
CA ASP A 83 -4.46 -6.59 2.77
C ASP A 83 -5.19 -7.92 3.02
N LEU A 84 -5.35 -8.76 1.98
CA LEU A 84 -5.97 -10.07 2.12
C LEU A 84 -5.22 -10.99 3.08
N LYS A 85 -3.88 -10.98 3.05
CA LYS A 85 -3.06 -11.78 3.96
C LYS A 85 -3.16 -11.30 5.40
N ILE A 86 -3.20 -9.98 5.63
CA ILE A 86 -3.44 -9.40 6.96
C ILE A 86 -4.81 -9.85 7.48
N ARG A 87 -5.86 -9.69 6.68
CA ARG A 87 -7.24 -10.08 7.03
C ARG A 87 -7.38 -11.58 7.31
N ALA A 88 -6.64 -12.42 6.59
CA ALA A 88 -6.67 -13.87 6.79
C ALA A 88 -5.91 -14.32 8.06
N THR A 89 -4.99 -13.50 8.56
CA THR A 89 -4.13 -13.84 9.72
C THR A 89 -4.70 -13.31 11.02
N LEU A 90 -5.27 -12.11 11.02
CA LEU A 90 -5.81 -11.48 12.22
C LEU A 90 -7.15 -12.10 12.65
N SER A 91 -7.39 -12.13 13.96
CA SER A 91 -8.74 -12.35 14.49
C SER A 91 -9.68 -11.21 14.08
N PRO A 92 -11.01 -11.44 14.06
CA PRO A 92 -11.99 -10.39 13.73
C PRO A 92 -11.84 -9.13 14.59
N ALA A 93 -11.58 -9.27 15.89
CA ALA A 93 -11.41 -8.14 16.80
C ALA A 93 -10.13 -7.34 16.54
N GLN A 94 -9.01 -8.02 16.21
CA GLN A 94 -7.77 -7.34 15.82
C GLN A 94 -7.95 -6.61 14.49
N MET A 95 -8.63 -7.23 13.51
CA MET A 95 -8.88 -6.61 12.22
C MET A 95 -9.79 -5.38 12.35
N GLU A 96 -10.90 -5.47 13.09
CA GLU A 96 -11.79 -4.33 13.34
C GLU A 96 -11.03 -3.17 14.02
N LYS A 97 -10.14 -3.49 14.96
CA LYS A 97 -9.28 -2.48 15.60
C LYS A 97 -8.32 -1.83 14.60
N LEU A 98 -7.73 -2.62 13.69
CA LEU A 98 -6.85 -2.12 12.64
C LEU A 98 -7.57 -1.22 11.65
N GLU A 99 -8.78 -1.59 11.23
CA GLU A 99 -9.59 -0.80 10.28
C GLU A 99 -9.97 0.57 10.83
N LYS A 100 -10.07 0.72 12.16
CA LYS A 100 -10.26 2.02 12.82
C LYS A 100 -9.04 2.94 12.72
N ASN A 101 -7.86 2.38 12.44
CA ASN A 101 -6.63 3.15 12.17
C ASN A 101 -6.28 3.08 10.67
N THR A 102 -6.99 3.88 9.89
CA THR A 102 -6.87 3.89 8.42
C THR A 102 -5.48 4.31 7.95
N GLU A 103 -4.76 5.14 8.71
CA GLU A 103 -3.38 5.54 8.41
C GLU A 103 -2.42 4.35 8.53
N LEU A 104 -2.49 3.62 9.65
CA LEU A 104 -1.67 2.43 9.85
C LEU A 104 -2.02 1.36 8.81
N LEU A 105 -3.31 1.07 8.58
CA LEU A 105 -3.71 0.08 7.59
C LEU A 105 -3.19 0.42 6.18
N LYS A 106 -3.27 1.70 5.79
CA LYS A 106 -2.72 2.16 4.51
C LYS A 106 -1.21 1.94 4.44
N LYS A 107 -0.47 2.27 5.49
CA LYS A 107 0.99 2.05 5.57
C LYS A 107 1.39 0.57 5.53
N LEU A 108 0.61 -0.30 6.16
CA LEU A 108 0.91 -1.74 6.15
C LEU A 108 0.68 -2.36 4.77
N THR A 109 -0.31 -1.85 4.03
CA THR A 109 -0.72 -2.39 2.72
C THR A 109 0.02 -1.78 1.53
N HIS A 110 0.31 -0.47 1.55
CA HIS A 110 0.99 0.24 0.46
C HIS A 110 2.48 0.45 0.76
#